data_AF-A0A0M3J9T0-F1
#
_entry.id   AF-A0A0M3J9T0-F1
#
_cell.length_a   1.000
_cell.length_b   1.000
_cell.length_c   1.000
_cell.angle_alpha   90.00
_cell.angle_beta   90.00
_cell.angle_gamma   90.00
#
_symmetry.space_group_name_H-M   'P 1'
#
loop_
_entity.id
_entity.type
_entity.pdbx_description
1 polymer ?
#
loop_
_entity_poly.entity_id
_entity_poly.type
_entity_poly.pdbx_seq_one_letter_code
_entity_poly.pdbx_strand_id
1 'polypeptide(L)'
;MIVFQIQAWLLSDSVPRNDFVSANREGIYSLLGYLALYYLSSVLGSFISSTGIRLKSWIYRDLQLLLWTLVLFALQKLCESLFGPPSRRIVNAPYIIEMLVFHTFMTAGFLFVQLVSFFGWAAQMPQFKRDENAFELLQPCLLRAINKNAMCFFIIANVLTGVVNMLGIPSKYSGQYQSTACITLYILIVCASIFALSKRRRS
;
A
#
# COMPACT_ATOMS: atom_id res chain seq x y z
N MET A 1 16.69 26.45 -3.10
CA MET A 1 16.76 27.35 -1.92
C MET A 1 15.37 27.59 -1.29
N ILE A 2 14.37 28.05 -2.05
CA ILE A 2 13.01 28.34 -1.53
C ILE A 2 12.29 27.08 -0.98
N VAL A 3 12.34 25.95 -1.69
CA VAL A 3 11.68 24.70 -1.26
C VAL A 3 12.14 24.24 0.12
N PHE A 4 13.45 24.31 0.39
CA PHE A 4 14.01 23.95 1.69
C PHE A 4 13.61 24.91 2.82
N GLN A 5 13.47 26.20 2.54
CA GLN A 5 13.00 27.18 3.52
C GLN A 5 11.53 26.96 3.89
N ILE A 6 10.67 26.68 2.89
CA ILE A 6 9.26 26.34 3.14
C ILE A 6 9.15 25.04 3.94
N GLN A 7 9.92 24.01 3.58
CA GLN A 7 9.95 22.75 4.30
C GLN A 7 10.41 22.92 5.76
N ALA A 8 11.43 23.76 6.00
CA ALA A 8 11.89 24.08 7.34
C ALA A 8 10.80 24.80 8.16
N TRP A 9 10.08 25.75 7.54
CA TRP A 9 8.96 26.42 8.20
C TRP A 9 7.82 25.45 8.51
N LEU A 10 7.44 24.58 7.57
CA LEU A 10 6.35 23.60 7.75
C LEU A 10 6.61 22.65 8.93
N LEU A 11 7.86 22.17 9.04
CA LEU A 11 8.26 21.16 10.04
C LEU A 11 8.80 21.75 11.35
N SER A 12 8.82 23.08 11.49
CA SER A 12 9.44 23.74 12.65
C SER A 12 8.56 23.69 13.90
N ASP A 13 9.06 23.15 15.00
CA ASP A 13 8.36 23.18 16.29
C ASP A 13 8.40 24.56 16.97
N SER A 14 9.24 25.48 16.50
CA SER A 14 9.43 26.80 17.11
C SER A 14 8.44 27.86 16.61
N VAL A 15 7.70 27.59 15.53
CA VAL A 15 6.70 28.52 15.03
C VAL A 15 5.39 28.35 15.80
N PRO A 16 4.86 29.42 16.42
CA PRO A 16 3.64 29.33 17.21
C PRO A 16 2.42 28.98 16.35
N ARG A 17 1.56 28.10 16.87
CA ARG A 17 0.34 27.59 16.22
C ARG A 17 -0.89 28.38 16.66
N ASN A 18 -0.84 29.70 16.48
CA ASN A 18 -1.81 30.64 17.07
C ASN A 18 -3.05 30.90 16.22
N ASP A 19 -2.98 30.59 14.92
CA ASP A 19 -4.09 30.74 13.98
C ASP A 19 -4.37 29.42 13.25
N PHE A 20 -5.53 29.33 12.61
CA PHE A 20 -5.96 28.11 11.93
C PHE A 20 -4.95 27.63 10.88
N VAL A 21 -4.34 28.57 10.14
CA VAL A 21 -3.40 28.25 9.06
C VAL A 21 -2.08 27.74 9.63
N SER A 22 -1.47 28.42 10.60
CA SER A 22 -0.22 27.97 11.25
C SER A 22 -0.40 26.64 11.98
N ALA A 23 -1.56 26.41 12.61
CA ALA A 23 -1.87 25.16 13.29
C ALA A 23 -1.99 23.97 12.32
N ASN A 24 -2.49 24.19 11.11
CA ASN A 24 -2.76 23.15 10.10
C ASN A 24 -1.84 23.18 8.87
N ARG A 25 -0.79 24.00 8.87
CA ARG A 25 0.05 24.28 7.70
C ARG A 25 0.62 23.04 7.01
N GLU A 26 1.03 22.02 7.78
CA GLU A 26 1.55 20.76 7.24
C GLU A 26 0.45 20.03 6.45
N GLY A 27 -0.75 19.98 7.02
CA GLY A 27 -1.94 19.40 6.40
C GLY A 27 -2.34 20.15 5.13
N ILE A 28 -2.46 21.48 5.20
CA ILE A 28 -2.84 22.33 4.05
C ILE A 28 -1.85 22.15 2.90
N TYR A 29 -0.55 22.18 3.18
CA TYR A 29 0.48 21.98 2.16
C TYR A 29 0.41 20.57 1.54
N SER A 30 0.19 19.55 2.38
CA SER A 30 0.14 18.15 1.94
C SER A 30 -1.04 17.81 1.03
N LEU A 31 -2.09 18.63 0.99
CA LEU A 31 -3.29 18.38 0.15
C LEU A 31 -2.93 18.20 -1.32
N LEU A 32 -2.01 19.02 -1.85
CA LEU A 32 -1.57 18.90 -3.24
C LEU A 32 -0.82 17.59 -3.49
N GLY A 33 -0.02 17.14 -2.51
CA GLY A 33 0.66 15.86 -2.58
C GLY A 33 -0.30 14.67 -2.57
N TYR A 34 -1.34 14.71 -1.71
CA TYR A 34 -2.38 13.68 -1.72
C TYR A 34 -3.21 13.68 -3.01
N LEU A 35 -3.51 14.86 -3.55
CA LEU A 35 -4.18 14.97 -4.85
C LEU A 35 -3.33 14.35 -5.97
N ALA A 36 -2.02 14.60 -5.98
CA ALA A 36 -1.10 13.96 -6.91
C ALA A 36 -1.08 12.44 -6.76
N LEU A 37 -1.01 11.92 -5.52
CA LEU A 37 -1.08 10.49 -5.24
C LEU A 37 -2.37 9.85 -5.76
N TYR A 38 -3.52 10.53 -5.61
CA TYR A 38 -4.79 10.06 -6.14
C TYR A 38 -4.76 9.91 -7.67
N TYR A 39 -4.34 10.94 -8.39
CA TYR A 39 -4.29 10.89 -9.85
C TYR A 39 -3.26 9.88 -10.36
N LEU A 40 -2.08 9.78 -9.74
CA LEU A 40 -1.07 8.79 -10.09
C LEU A 40 -1.59 7.36 -9.87
N SER A 41 -2.29 7.12 -8.76
CA SER A 41 -2.93 5.84 -8.48
C SER A 41 -4.02 5.52 -9.50
N SER A 42 -4.80 6.52 -9.92
CA SER A 42 -5.80 6.36 -10.98
C SER A 42 -5.16 6.01 -12.33
N VAL A 43 -4.03 6.62 -12.69
CA VAL A 43 -3.28 6.29 -13.91
C VAL A 43 -2.77 4.85 -13.85
N LEU A 44 -2.20 4.45 -12.71
CA LEU A 44 -1.75 3.06 -12.50
C LEU A 44 -2.92 2.07 -12.61
N GLY A 45 -4.07 2.41 -12.01
CA GLY A 45 -5.31 1.63 -12.12
C GLY A 45 -5.78 1.44 -13.56
N SER A 46 -5.84 2.54 -14.33
CA SER A 46 -6.21 2.51 -15.76
C SER A 46 -5.20 1.73 -16.61
N PHE A 47 -3.91 1.81 -16.27
CA PHE A 47 -2.87 1.04 -16.95
C PHE A 47 -3.09 -0.47 -16.75
N ILE A 48 -3.43 -0.91 -15.54
CA ILE A 48 -3.73 -2.32 -15.25
C ILE A 48 -5.06 -2.74 -15.87
N SER A 49 -6.11 -1.92 -15.77
CA SER A 49 -7.46 -2.28 -16.27
C SER A 49 -7.50 -2.45 -17.78
N SER A 50 -6.60 -1.79 -18.52
CA SER A 50 -6.45 -1.96 -19.97
C SER A 50 -5.83 -3.31 -20.39
N THR A 51 -5.49 -4.17 -19.43
CA THR A 51 -4.91 -5.49 -19.72
C THR A 51 -5.99 -6.44 -20.27
N GLY A 52 -5.74 -7.00 -21.46
CA GLY A 52 -6.64 -7.96 -22.09
C GLY A 52 -6.76 -9.27 -21.28
N ILE A 53 -7.76 -10.08 -21.61
CA ILE A 53 -8.07 -11.35 -20.91
C ILE A 53 -6.98 -12.43 -21.14
N ARG A 54 -6.09 -12.24 -22.12
CA ARG A 54 -5.08 -13.24 -22.50
C ARG A 54 -3.94 -13.30 -21.47
N LEU A 55 -3.57 -14.51 -21.07
CA LEU A 55 -2.46 -14.78 -20.14
C LEU A 55 -1.13 -14.12 -20.56
N LYS A 56 -0.81 -14.15 -21.85
CA LYS A 56 0.40 -13.48 -22.39
C LYS A 56 0.38 -11.97 -22.10
N SER A 57 -0.78 -11.32 -22.15
CA SER A 57 -0.93 -9.89 -21.84
C SER A 57 -0.66 -9.61 -20.37
N TRP A 58 -1.02 -10.54 -19.48
CA TRP A 58 -0.79 -10.39 -18.04
C TRP A 58 0.69 -10.54 -17.69
N ILE A 59 1.37 -11.53 -18.24
CA ILE A 59 2.83 -11.69 -18.09
C ILE A 59 3.57 -10.45 -18.62
N TYR A 60 3.18 -9.97 -19.79
CA TYR A 60 3.78 -8.76 -20.36
C TYR A 60 3.54 -7.53 -19.47
N ARG A 61 2.32 -7.36 -18.95
CA ARG A 61 1.98 -6.28 -18.05
C ARG A 61 2.77 -6.35 -16.74
N ASP A 62 2.93 -7.54 -16.17
CA ASP A 62 3.69 -7.77 -14.95
C ASP A 62 5.17 -7.36 -15.13
N LEU A 63 5.80 -7.82 -16.21
CA LEU A 63 7.16 -7.41 -16.56
C LEU A 63 7.28 -5.89 -16.79
N GLN A 64 6.30 -5.26 -17.44
CA GLN A 64 6.28 -3.81 -17.59
C GLN A 64 6.20 -3.09 -16.25
N LEU A 65 5.37 -3.56 -15.31
CA LEU A 65 5.26 -2.98 -13.96
C LEU A 65 6.58 -3.11 -13.19
N LEU A 66 7.26 -4.25 -13.30
CA LEU A 66 8.58 -4.44 -12.69
C LEU A 66 9.64 -3.50 -13.30
N LEU A 67 9.64 -3.33 -14.62
CA LEU A 67 10.52 -2.37 -15.29
C LEU A 67 10.22 -0.93 -14.86
N TRP A 68 8.94 -0.54 -14.81
CA TRP A 68 8.54 0.78 -14.31
C TRP A 68 8.95 0.99 -12.86
N THR A 69 8.87 -0.04 -12.02
CA THR A 69 9.33 0.02 -10.63
C THR A 69 10.82 0.41 -10.57
N LEU A 70 11.67 -0.19 -11.40
CA LEU A 70 13.11 0.14 -11.44
C LEU A 70 13.37 1.57 -11.91
N VAL A 71 12.67 2.00 -12.97
CA VAL A 71 12.78 3.38 -13.50
C VAL A 71 12.34 4.40 -12.45
N LEU A 72 11.18 4.16 -11.81
CA LEU A 72 10.64 5.02 -10.77
C LEU A 72 11.54 5.03 -9.52
N PHE A 73 12.19 3.91 -9.19
CA PHE A 73 13.13 3.84 -8.08
C PHE A 73 14.39 4.68 -8.35
N ALA A 74 14.94 4.62 -9.57
CA ALA A 74 16.05 5.49 -9.96
C ALA A 74 15.63 6.98 -9.89
N LEU A 75 14.43 7.31 -10.38
CA LEU A 75 13.87 8.65 -10.30
C LEU A 75 13.64 9.09 -8.84
N GLN A 76 13.16 8.20 -7.97
CA GLN A 76 12.98 8.46 -6.55
C GLN A 76 14.31 8.86 -5.91
N LYS A 77 15.39 8.11 -6.19
CA LYS A 77 16.73 8.42 -5.66
C LYS A 77 17.30 9.73 -6.20
N LEU A 78 17.04 10.05 -7.47
CA LEU A 78 17.38 11.35 -8.02
C LEU A 78 16.61 12.48 -7.32
N CYS A 79 15.31 12.34 -7.13
CA CYS A 79 14.49 13.34 -6.44
C CYS A 79 14.90 13.49 -4.96
N GLU A 80 15.26 12.41 -4.28
CA GLU A 80 15.78 12.45 -2.91
C GLU A 80 17.08 13.25 -2.82
N SER A 81 17.97 13.10 -3.80
CA SER A 81 19.21 13.89 -3.91
C SER A 81 18.94 15.39 -4.11
N LEU A 82 17.91 15.75 -4.89
CA LEU A 82 17.61 17.13 -5.24
C LEU A 82 16.74 17.88 -4.20
N PHE A 83 15.78 17.18 -3.59
CA PHE A 83 14.74 17.77 -2.73
C PHE A 83 14.80 17.30 -1.28
N GLY A 84 15.79 16.47 -0.93
CA GLY A 84 15.95 15.92 0.41
C GLY A 84 15.11 14.66 0.66
N PRO A 85 15.08 14.17 1.91
CA PRO A 85 14.45 12.90 2.24
C PRO A 85 12.92 12.93 2.06
N PRO A 86 12.30 11.78 1.76
CA PRO A 86 10.85 11.67 1.69
C PRO A 86 10.21 11.96 3.05
N SER A 87 9.15 12.76 3.06
CA SER A 87 8.44 13.14 4.28
C SER A 87 6.93 12.97 4.13
N ARG A 88 6.38 12.02 4.90
CA ARG A 88 4.94 11.74 4.97
C ARG A 88 4.09 12.87 5.56
N ARG A 89 4.69 13.77 6.34
CA ARG A 89 3.96 14.88 7.00
C ARG A 89 3.54 15.96 6.00
N ILE A 90 4.44 16.28 5.07
CA ILE A 90 4.25 17.31 4.04
C ILE A 90 3.92 16.72 2.66
N VAL A 91 4.11 15.41 2.48
CA VAL A 91 3.89 14.69 1.22
C VAL A 91 4.69 15.35 0.08
N ASN A 92 6.01 15.46 0.28
CA ASN A 92 6.91 16.07 -0.71
C ASN A 92 7.12 15.18 -1.94
N ALA A 93 7.73 15.74 -3.00
CA ALA A 93 7.93 15.03 -4.26
C ALA A 93 8.67 13.68 -4.13
N PRO A 94 9.78 13.56 -3.36
CA PRO A 94 10.43 12.26 -3.12
C PRO A 94 9.50 11.22 -2.50
N TYR A 95 8.64 11.63 -1.55
CA TYR A 95 7.65 10.75 -0.93
C TYR A 95 6.55 10.32 -1.90
N ILE A 96 6.08 11.21 -2.78
CA ILE A 96 5.08 10.87 -3.80
C ILE A 96 5.62 9.78 -4.74
N ILE A 97 6.87 9.93 -5.19
CA ILE A 97 7.51 8.98 -6.10
C ILE A 97 7.84 7.67 -5.36
N GLU A 98 8.28 7.73 -4.11
CA GLU A 98 8.48 6.54 -3.28
C GLU A 98 7.18 5.74 -3.12
N MET A 99 6.06 6.41 -2.86
CA MET A 99 4.76 5.76 -2.83
C MET A 99 4.41 5.16 -4.18
N LEU A 100 4.68 5.84 -5.29
CA LEU A 100 4.43 5.29 -6.63
C LEU A 100 5.27 4.05 -6.92
N VAL A 101 6.55 4.02 -6.52
CA VAL A 101 7.41 2.82 -6.58
C VAL A 101 6.77 1.68 -5.80
N PHE A 102 6.41 1.94 -4.54
CA PHE A 102 5.81 0.93 -3.66
C PHE A 102 4.51 0.36 -4.23
N HIS A 103 3.59 1.20 -4.70
CA HIS A 103 2.31 0.74 -5.25
C HIS A 103 2.48 -0.01 -6.58
N THR A 104 3.42 0.42 -7.44
CA THR A 104 3.71 -0.25 -8.72
C THR A 104 4.30 -1.65 -8.46
N PHE A 105 5.24 -1.75 -7.51
CA PHE A 105 5.82 -3.03 -7.10
C PHE A 105 4.76 -3.97 -6.49
N MET A 106 3.95 -3.47 -5.56
CA MET A 106 2.89 -4.26 -4.92
C MET A 106 1.86 -4.74 -5.94
N THR A 107 1.51 -3.90 -6.92
CA THR A 107 0.62 -4.27 -8.01
C THR A 107 1.21 -5.42 -8.84
N ALA A 108 2.49 -5.35 -9.21
CA ALA A 108 3.16 -6.46 -9.89
C ALA A 108 3.09 -7.74 -9.04
N GLY A 109 3.40 -7.65 -7.74
CA GLY A 109 3.26 -8.76 -6.81
C GLY A 109 1.87 -9.38 -6.78
N PHE A 110 0.81 -8.56 -6.77
CA PHE A 110 -0.57 -9.06 -6.82
C PHE A 110 -0.92 -9.73 -8.15
N LEU A 111 -0.50 -9.14 -9.28
CA LEU A 111 -0.71 -9.72 -10.60
C LEU A 111 0.04 -11.06 -10.73
N PHE A 112 1.26 -11.15 -10.22
CA PHE A 112 2.05 -12.37 -10.16
C PHE A 112 1.36 -13.46 -9.31
N VAL A 113 0.90 -13.14 -8.10
CA VAL A 113 0.16 -14.09 -7.26
C VAL A 113 -1.11 -14.58 -7.98
N GLN A 114 -1.81 -13.69 -8.68
CA GLN A 114 -3.00 -14.05 -9.45
C GLN A 114 -2.66 -14.97 -10.63
N LEU A 115 -1.55 -14.74 -11.33
CA LEU A 115 -1.03 -15.61 -12.38
C LEU A 115 -0.74 -17.01 -11.85
N VAL A 116 0.01 -17.12 -10.75
CA VAL A 116 0.35 -18.41 -10.11
C VAL A 116 -0.92 -19.14 -9.67
N SER A 117 -1.88 -18.42 -9.08
CA SER A 117 -3.16 -19.00 -8.65
C SER A 117 -3.95 -19.56 -9.84
N PHE A 118 -3.98 -18.82 -10.97
CA PHE A 118 -4.63 -19.26 -12.20
C PHE A 118 -3.98 -20.53 -12.77
N PHE A 119 -2.65 -20.61 -12.79
CA PHE A 119 -1.94 -21.82 -13.20
C PHE A 119 -2.23 -23.02 -12.29
N GLY A 120 -2.24 -22.82 -10.97
CA GLY A 120 -2.56 -23.86 -10.00
C GLY A 120 -3.97 -24.42 -10.21
N TRP A 121 -4.94 -23.53 -10.46
CA TRP A 121 -6.30 -23.91 -10.81
C TRP A 121 -6.38 -24.66 -12.15
N ALA A 122 -5.72 -24.16 -13.20
CA ALA A 122 -5.72 -24.79 -14.52
C ALA A 122 -5.10 -26.20 -14.52
N ALA A 123 -4.06 -26.42 -13.70
CA ALA A 123 -3.42 -27.72 -13.54
C ALA A 123 -4.29 -28.75 -12.79
N GLN A 124 -5.26 -28.29 -12.00
CA GLN A 124 -6.14 -29.12 -11.17
C GLN A 124 -7.51 -29.41 -11.79
N MET A 125 -7.78 -28.92 -13.01
CA MET A 125 -9.07 -29.05 -13.68
C MET A 125 -9.11 -30.28 -14.63
N PRO A 126 -9.76 -31.40 -14.23
CA PRO A 126 -9.98 -32.53 -15.14
C PRO A 126 -11.10 -32.28 -16.16
N GLN A 127 -12.11 -31.44 -15.87
CA GLN A 127 -13.18 -31.06 -16.80
C GLN A 127 -13.71 -29.64 -16.52
N PHE A 128 -13.68 -28.77 -17.54
CA PHE A 128 -14.21 -27.40 -17.47
C PHE A 128 -15.75 -27.42 -17.36
N LYS A 129 -16.31 -27.06 -16.20
CA LYS A 129 -17.75 -26.76 -16.09
C LYS A 129 -17.98 -25.33 -16.58
N ARG A 130 -18.87 -25.18 -17.57
CA ARG A 130 -19.11 -23.92 -18.29
C ARG A 130 -19.72 -22.81 -17.42
N ASP A 131 -20.34 -23.17 -16.30
CA ASP A 131 -21.07 -22.24 -15.42
C ASP A 131 -20.25 -21.73 -14.22
N GLU A 132 -19.00 -22.17 -14.06
CA GLU A 132 -18.14 -21.69 -12.96
C GLU A 132 -17.28 -20.50 -13.40
N ASN A 133 -17.51 -19.33 -12.78
CA ASN A 133 -16.65 -18.18 -12.93
C ASN A 133 -15.30 -18.46 -12.25
N ALA A 134 -14.28 -18.82 -13.04
CA ALA A 134 -12.93 -19.07 -12.55
C ALA A 134 -12.41 -17.94 -11.64
N PHE A 135 -12.73 -16.68 -11.98
CA PHE A 135 -12.34 -15.50 -11.21
C PHE A 135 -12.95 -15.44 -9.79
N GLU A 136 -14.16 -15.97 -9.58
CA GLU A 136 -14.75 -16.04 -8.23
C GLU A 136 -14.11 -17.14 -7.39
N LEU A 137 -13.73 -18.27 -8.02
CA LEU A 137 -12.96 -19.33 -7.34
C LEU A 137 -11.53 -18.88 -7.01
N LEU A 138 -10.93 -18.06 -7.87
CA LEU A 138 -9.57 -17.55 -7.73
C LEU A 138 -9.46 -16.37 -6.75
N GLN A 139 -10.58 -15.89 -6.20
CA GLN A 139 -10.54 -14.82 -5.20
C GLN A 139 -9.76 -15.29 -3.96
N PRO A 140 -8.72 -14.54 -3.51
CA PRO A 140 -7.96 -14.91 -2.32
C PRO A 140 -8.87 -15.05 -1.09
N CYS A 141 -8.70 -16.15 -0.35
CA CYS A 141 -9.55 -16.47 0.79
C CYS A 141 -9.54 -15.38 1.88
N LEU A 142 -8.38 -14.76 2.10
CA LEU A 142 -8.21 -13.65 3.03
C LEU A 142 -8.98 -12.40 2.56
N LEU A 143 -8.91 -12.08 1.27
CA LEU A 143 -9.63 -10.94 0.70
C LEU A 143 -11.15 -11.12 0.86
N ARG A 144 -11.66 -12.34 0.59
CA ARG A 144 -13.06 -12.67 0.82
C ARG A 144 -13.45 -12.58 2.31
N ALA A 145 -12.57 -13.00 3.22
CA ALA A 145 -12.80 -12.94 4.67
C ALA A 145 -12.88 -11.48 5.19
N ILE A 146 -11.98 -10.63 4.70
CA ILE A 146 -11.94 -9.20 5.02
C ILE A 146 -13.19 -8.51 4.48
N ASN A 147 -13.51 -8.68 3.18
CA ASN A 147 -14.67 -8.04 2.56
C ASN A 147 -15.99 -8.40 3.24
N LYS A 148 -16.15 -9.65 3.70
CA LYS A 148 -17.33 -10.10 4.44
C LYS A 148 -17.43 -9.48 5.85
N ASN A 149 -16.30 -9.14 6.48
CA ASN A 149 -16.24 -8.72 7.88
C ASN A 149 -15.47 -7.39 8.06
N ALA A 150 -15.62 -6.46 7.13
CA ALA A 150 -14.82 -5.23 7.06
C ALA A 150 -14.87 -4.42 8.36
N MET A 151 -16.05 -4.31 8.99
CA MET A 151 -16.22 -3.64 10.28
C MET A 151 -15.44 -4.33 11.40
N CYS A 152 -15.48 -5.66 11.50
CA CYS A 152 -14.72 -6.40 12.51
C CYS A 152 -13.22 -6.25 12.29
N PHE A 153 -12.77 -6.33 11.03
CA PHE A 153 -11.37 -6.10 10.68
C PHE A 153 -10.91 -4.70 11.11
N PHE A 154 -11.72 -3.66 10.82
CA PHE A 154 -11.43 -2.29 11.23
C PHE A 154 -11.28 -2.15 12.75
N ILE A 155 -12.20 -2.71 13.54
CA ILE A 155 -12.15 -2.64 15.01
C ILE A 155 -10.91 -3.37 15.54
N ILE A 156 -10.65 -4.60 15.09
CA ILE A 156 -9.49 -5.39 15.53
C ILE A 156 -8.19 -4.64 15.23
N ALA A 157 -8.04 -4.09 14.02
CA ALA A 157 -6.86 -3.34 13.63
C ALA A 157 -6.65 -2.09 14.50
N ASN A 158 -7.70 -1.30 14.75
CA ASN A 158 -7.59 -0.09 15.58
C ASN A 158 -7.29 -0.41 17.04
N VAL A 159 -7.95 -1.42 17.61
CA VAL A 159 -7.68 -1.86 19.00
C VAL A 159 -6.24 -2.34 19.13
N LEU A 160 -5.78 -3.20 18.20
CA LEU A 160 -4.41 -3.72 18.24
C LEU A 160 -3.38 -2.59 18.02
N THR A 161 -3.68 -1.61 17.17
CA THR A 161 -2.84 -0.39 17.02
C THR A 161 -2.75 0.37 18.34
N GLY A 162 -3.88 0.56 19.04
CA GLY A 162 -3.91 1.18 20.36
C GLY A 162 -3.06 0.42 21.39
N VAL A 163 -3.17 -0.91 21.42
CA VAL A 163 -2.35 -1.77 22.29
C VAL A 163 -0.86 -1.61 21.99
N VAL A 164 -0.46 -1.67 20.71
CA VAL A 164 0.95 -1.50 20.29
C VAL A 164 1.50 -0.14 20.75
N ASN A 165 0.69 0.92 20.66
CA ASN A 165 1.07 2.26 21.11
C ASN A 165 1.19 2.34 22.65
N MET A 166 0.23 1.78 23.40
CA MET A 166 0.27 1.77 24.87
C MET A 166 1.44 0.96 25.42
N LEU A 167 1.84 -0.12 24.74
CA LEU A 167 3.01 -0.92 25.09
C LEU A 167 4.35 -0.20 24.82
N GLY A 168 4.32 0.98 24.20
CA GLY A 168 5.51 1.76 23.87
C GLY A 168 6.42 1.05 22.86
N ILE A 169 5.87 0.15 22.03
CA ILE A 169 6.64 -0.58 21.01
C ILE A 169 7.39 0.39 20.07
N PRO A 170 6.78 1.46 19.53
CA PRO A 170 7.48 2.39 18.63
C PRO A 170 8.69 3.08 19.26
N SER A 171 8.65 3.36 20.57
CA SER A 171 9.75 3.98 21.30
C SER A 171 10.85 2.98 21.72
N LYS A 172 10.53 1.68 21.77
CA LYS A 172 11.46 0.63 22.22
C LYS A 172 12.34 0.09 21.10
N TYR A 173 11.86 0.07 19.87
CA TYR A 173 12.61 -0.45 18.72
C TYR A 173 13.18 0.70 17.89
N SER A 174 14.49 0.90 17.95
CA SER A 174 15.20 1.88 17.12
C SER A 174 15.75 1.29 15.81
N GLY A 175 15.88 -0.05 15.74
CA GLY A 175 16.40 -0.73 14.56
C GLY A 175 15.36 -0.90 13.45
N GLN A 176 15.72 -0.53 12.22
CA GLN A 176 14.84 -0.63 11.04
C GLN A 176 14.28 -2.05 10.85
N TYR A 177 15.11 -3.08 10.98
CA TYR A 177 14.69 -4.48 10.86
C TYR A 177 13.72 -4.92 11.96
N GLN A 178 13.93 -4.47 13.19
CA GLN A 178 13.07 -4.80 14.32
C GLN A 178 11.68 -4.15 14.16
N SER A 179 11.65 -2.89 13.76
CA SER A 179 10.40 -2.17 13.48
C SER A 179 9.63 -2.80 12.32
N THR A 180 10.31 -3.19 11.24
CA THR A 180 9.69 -3.92 10.13
C THR A 180 9.13 -5.27 10.59
N ALA A 181 9.91 -6.06 11.33
CA ALA A 181 9.46 -7.34 11.86
C ALA A 181 8.22 -7.20 12.77
N CYS A 182 8.18 -6.16 13.61
CA CYS A 182 7.03 -5.86 14.47
C CYS A 182 5.78 -5.55 13.64
N ILE A 183 5.90 -4.69 12.62
CA ILE A 183 4.77 -4.35 11.74
C ILE A 183 4.31 -5.56 10.94
N THR A 184 5.24 -6.40 10.44
CA THR A 184 4.90 -7.64 9.75
C THR A 184 4.13 -8.60 10.67
N LEU A 185 4.61 -8.80 11.90
CA LEU A 185 3.93 -9.64 12.89
C LEU A 185 2.54 -9.09 13.22
N TYR A 186 2.42 -7.77 13.41
CA TYR A 186 1.14 -7.10 13.60
C TYR A 186 0.15 -7.40 12.45
N ILE A 187 0.58 -7.23 11.20
CA ILE A 187 -0.26 -7.52 10.02
C ILE A 187 -0.67 -9.00 9.99
N LEU A 188 0.25 -9.93 10.27
CA LEU A 188 -0.04 -11.36 10.32
C LEU A 188 -1.09 -11.71 11.38
N ILE A 189 -0.99 -11.12 12.57
CA ILE A 189 -1.97 -11.33 13.66
C ILE A 189 -3.35 -10.84 13.24
N VAL A 190 -3.46 -9.65 12.65
CA VAL A 190 -4.76 -9.12 12.19
C VAL A 190 -5.36 -10.01 11.10
N CYS A 191 -4.56 -10.42 10.12
CA CYS A 191 -4.98 -11.30 9.03
C CYS A 191 -5.40 -12.70 9.53
N ALA A 192 -4.66 -13.29 10.46
CA ALA A 192 -5.01 -14.57 11.06
C ALA A 192 -6.30 -14.49 11.89
N SER A 193 -6.49 -13.40 12.63
CA SER A 193 -7.67 -13.17 13.47
C SER A 193 -8.94 -13.08 12.62
N ILE A 194 -8.92 -12.30 11.53
CA ILE A 194 -10.09 -12.16 10.66
C ILE A 194 -10.38 -13.45 9.88
N PHE A 195 -9.34 -14.19 9.50
CA PHE A 195 -9.50 -15.49 8.85
C PHE A 195 -10.14 -16.52 9.80
N ALA A 196 -9.67 -16.60 11.04
CA ALA A 196 -10.24 -17.47 12.07
C ALA A 196 -11.71 -17.12 12.37
N LEU A 197 -12.04 -15.82 12.48
CA LEU A 197 -13.40 -15.35 12.67
C LEU A 197 -14.31 -15.73 11.49
N SER A 198 -13.82 -15.57 10.26
CA SER A 198 -14.54 -15.94 9.05
C SER A 198 -14.81 -17.44 8.96
N LYS A 199 -13.87 -18.27 9.41
CA LYS A 199 -14.04 -19.74 9.47
C LYS A 199 -15.08 -20.15 10.52
N ARG A 200 -15.06 -19.53 11.72
CA ARG A 200 -16.03 -19.84 12.79
C ARG A 200 -17.47 -19.49 12.41
N ARG A 201 -17.70 -18.39 11.68
CA ARG A 201 -19.05 -17.99 11.21
C ARG A 201 -19.61 -18.84 10.05
N ARG A 202 -18.83 -19.77 9.50
CA ARG A 202 -19.28 -20.73 8.47
C ARG A 202 -19.63 -22.10 9.04
N SER A 203 -19.21 -22.40 10.28
CA SER A 203 -19.60 -23.59 11.04
C SER A 203 -20.82 -23.29 11.87
#